data_AF-A0A1N7GU36-F1
#
_entry.id   AF-A0A1N7GU36-F1
#
_cell.length_a   1.000
_cell.length_b   1.000
_cell.length_c   1.000
_cell.angle_alpha   90.00
_cell.angle_beta   90.00
_cell.angle_gamma   90.00
#
_symmetry.space_group_name_H-M   'P 1'
#
loop_
_entity.id
_entity.type
_entity.pdbx_description
1 polymer ?
#
loop_
_entity_poly.entity_id
_entity_poly.type
_entity_poly.pdbx_seq_one_letter_code
_entity_poly.pdbx_strand_id
1 'polypeptide(L)'
;MNGKEQYLDNSTTKAVVWESWLEETLLPDLRSDETPDPVPFFESTDNGLETSDALGSYKWGMNDGDYLYLIYLLDGPVVDAQSVIPVYVGESNDISSRIGQHSRKIRDSLPVTEWEDDDKWGSFSKYDQIAAVAERADCPLYVWIADVDEFGFCPYDFETYRQELEAKLVGLVHAQPEYERIFANREFVPNRVLHEIGKAGLEWVEDEVASQATRPPSHEINVGNNSVTKAECWREWAAEYILDDIQNERQSDPIPLFDVTDDLQVRTSDDETLERSAKIDARIRREGQKCVGSDGIREDGYDGLLYVMYQLEGSAATATPTDIVPRYIGKAEAYGKKRELSSNFTEIAYERNATRSFARWGGGNYWHIGELSLALAGEDKRKQHWVEALFEPDSRKLSEQAYLWVYAWSSAEDSSPYGTPATLAEVEPLLIGTAYDAYPEDLLNKSGTPDDAPIKMMTPTSTN
;
A
#
# COMPACT_ATOMS: atom_id res chain seq x y z
N MET A 1 -27.77 -37.81 -11.50
CA MET A 1 -26.68 -38.24 -10.60
C MET A 1 -25.54 -37.25 -10.82
N ASN A 2 -25.75 -35.97 -10.47
CA ASN A 2 -25.48 -35.34 -9.17
C ASN A 2 -24.09 -35.67 -8.62
N GLY A 3 -23.19 -34.71 -8.79
CA GLY A 3 -21.79 -34.77 -8.37
C GLY A 3 -21.01 -33.54 -8.86
N LYS A 4 -21.57 -32.34 -8.69
CA LYS A 4 -20.88 -31.05 -8.77
C LYS A 4 -21.60 -30.12 -7.78
N GLU A 5 -20.84 -29.20 -7.19
CA GLU A 5 -21.17 -28.29 -6.08
C GLU A 5 -20.87 -28.86 -4.69
N GLN A 6 -19.58 -28.94 -4.38
CA GLN A 6 -19.09 -28.44 -3.09
C GLN A 6 -18.58 -27.02 -3.37
N TYR A 7 -19.46 -26.03 -3.17
CA TYR A 7 -19.05 -24.64 -3.05
C TYR A 7 -18.22 -24.51 -1.77
N LEU A 8 -17.04 -23.92 -1.88
CA LEU A 8 -16.28 -23.43 -0.73
C LEU A 8 -17.15 -22.43 0.02
N ASP A 9 -17.40 -22.69 1.30
CA ASP A 9 -17.96 -21.74 2.24
C ASP A 9 -16.78 -20.89 2.77
N ASN A 10 -16.37 -19.89 1.99
CA ASN A 10 -15.19 -19.04 2.23
C ASN A 10 -15.56 -17.56 2.07
N SER A 11 -16.19 -16.95 3.07
CA SER A 11 -16.18 -15.49 3.15
C SER A 11 -15.91 -15.02 4.57
N THR A 12 -14.71 -15.30 5.07
CA THR A 12 -14.15 -14.51 6.17
C THR A 12 -14.10 -13.05 5.69
N THR A 13 -14.86 -12.16 6.33
CA THR A 13 -14.85 -10.74 5.97
C THR A 13 -13.60 -10.06 6.53
N LYS A 14 -13.18 -8.93 5.94
CA LYS A 14 -12.05 -8.16 6.48
C LYS A 14 -12.25 -7.70 7.93
N ALA A 15 -13.49 -7.38 8.32
CA ALA A 15 -13.82 -7.05 9.70
C ALA A 15 -13.53 -8.23 10.65
N VAL A 16 -13.87 -9.44 10.22
CA VAL A 16 -13.64 -10.66 10.97
C VAL A 16 -12.13 -10.98 11.10
N VAL A 17 -11.34 -10.75 10.03
CA VAL A 17 -9.87 -10.87 10.07
C VAL A 17 -9.26 -9.83 11.01
N TRP A 18 -9.76 -8.59 10.99
CA TRP A 18 -9.33 -7.53 11.91
C TRP A 18 -9.62 -7.87 13.37
N GLU A 19 -10.84 -8.33 13.68
CA GLU A 19 -11.24 -8.73 15.03
C GLU A 19 -10.37 -9.88 15.55
N SER A 20 -10.10 -10.90 14.72
CA SER A 20 -9.22 -12.01 15.07
C SER A 20 -7.79 -11.54 15.39
N TRP A 21 -7.25 -10.64 14.55
CA TRP A 21 -5.92 -10.07 14.78
C TRP A 21 -5.84 -9.33 16.12
N LEU A 22 -6.85 -8.53 16.47
CA LEU A 22 -6.90 -7.84 17.76
C LEU A 22 -6.99 -8.81 18.95
N GLU A 23 -7.77 -9.88 18.83
CA GLU A 23 -7.90 -10.92 19.87
C GLU A 23 -6.60 -11.70 20.09
N GLU A 24 -5.78 -11.85 19.06
CA GLU A 24 -4.51 -12.57 19.13
C GLU A 24 -3.32 -11.68 19.53
N THR A 25 -3.43 -10.36 19.39
CA THR A 25 -2.30 -9.42 19.58
C THR A 25 -2.55 -8.38 20.67
N LEU A 26 -3.34 -7.34 20.39
CA LEU A 26 -3.56 -6.21 21.29
C LEU A 26 -4.34 -6.58 22.56
N LEU A 27 -5.40 -7.39 22.44
CA LEU A 27 -6.28 -7.68 23.57
C LEU A 27 -5.62 -8.49 24.69
N PRO A 28 -4.74 -9.47 24.41
CA PRO A 28 -3.88 -10.07 25.42
C PRO A 28 -3.13 -9.04 26.26
N ASP A 29 -2.53 -8.03 25.61
CA ASP A 29 -1.80 -6.97 26.31
C ASP A 29 -2.74 -6.06 27.09
N LEU A 30 -3.93 -5.75 26.59
CA LEU A 30 -4.92 -4.94 27.33
C LEU A 30 -5.53 -5.66 28.54
N ARG A 31 -5.55 -7.00 28.52
CA ARG A 31 -6.14 -7.83 29.59
C ARG A 31 -5.10 -8.30 30.62
N SER A 32 -3.81 -8.09 30.34
CA SER A 32 -2.72 -8.54 31.18
C SER A 32 -2.37 -7.49 32.24
N ASP A 33 -2.13 -7.94 33.48
CA ASP A 33 -1.56 -7.09 34.54
C ASP A 33 -0.02 -6.95 34.41
N GLU A 34 0.59 -7.69 33.47
CA GLU A 34 2.05 -7.75 33.27
C GLU A 34 2.56 -6.76 32.21
N THR A 35 1.65 -6.19 31.41
CA THR A 35 1.92 -5.20 30.37
C THR A 35 1.53 -3.80 30.85
N PRO A 36 2.14 -2.74 30.30
CA PRO A 36 1.80 -1.36 30.66
C PRO A 36 0.53 -0.83 29.98
N ASP A 37 -0.13 -1.65 29.15
CA ASP A 37 -1.26 -1.26 28.32
C ASP A 37 -2.59 -1.19 29.09
N PRO A 38 -3.51 -0.27 28.72
CA PRO A 38 -3.38 0.72 27.66
C PRO A 38 -2.51 1.93 28.04
N VAL A 39 -1.62 2.37 27.14
CA VAL A 39 -0.70 3.50 27.39
C VAL A 39 -1.25 4.82 26.82
N PRO A 40 -1.62 5.82 27.64
CA PRO A 40 -2.18 7.07 27.13
C PRO A 40 -1.12 7.95 26.46
N PHE A 41 -1.46 8.65 25.38
CA PHE A 41 -0.56 9.60 24.71
C PHE A 41 -0.25 10.84 25.55
N PHE A 42 -1.25 11.31 26.29
CA PHE A 42 -1.23 12.59 26.95
C PHE A 42 -1.70 12.50 28.40
N GLU A 43 -1.26 13.46 29.20
CA GLU A 43 -1.75 13.70 30.56
C GLU A 43 -2.01 15.19 30.77
N SER A 44 -2.98 15.49 31.63
CA SER A 44 -3.28 16.87 32.01
C SER A 44 -2.44 17.26 33.22
N THR A 45 -1.58 18.27 33.08
CA THR A 45 -0.75 18.82 34.15
C THR A 45 -1.18 20.26 34.48
N ASP A 46 -0.58 20.83 35.53
CA ASP A 46 -0.77 22.25 35.88
C ASP A 46 -0.32 23.22 34.75
N ASN A 47 0.51 22.75 33.81
CA ASN A 47 0.99 23.55 32.68
C ASN A 47 0.20 23.27 31.38
N GLY A 48 -0.84 22.43 31.42
CA GLY A 48 -1.65 22.06 30.26
C GLY A 48 -1.47 20.59 29.86
N LEU A 49 -1.76 20.29 28.59
CA LEU A 49 -1.66 18.94 28.05
C LEU A 49 -0.20 18.61 27.72
N GLU A 50 0.35 17.57 28.35
CA GLU A 50 1.73 17.13 28.13
C GLU A 50 1.76 15.68 27.59
N THR A 51 2.91 15.27 27.04
CA THR A 51 3.14 13.85 26.72
C THR A 51 3.16 13.06 28.02
N SER A 52 2.42 11.95 28.09
CA SER A 52 2.32 11.21 29.36
C SER A 52 3.65 10.58 29.79
N ASP A 53 3.86 10.50 31.11
CA ASP A 53 5.01 9.79 31.68
C ASP A 53 4.98 8.30 31.31
N ALA A 54 3.78 7.70 31.25
CA ALA A 54 3.56 6.32 30.83
C ALA A 54 4.08 6.06 29.41
N LEU A 55 3.78 6.96 28.47
CA LEU A 55 4.29 6.89 27.09
C LEU A 55 5.81 7.05 27.04
N GLY A 56 6.35 7.92 27.90
CA GLY A 56 7.79 8.03 28.11
C GLY A 56 8.39 6.67 28.45
N SER A 57 7.96 6.07 29.56
CA SER A 57 8.47 4.77 30.02
C SER A 57 8.29 3.66 28.99
N TYR A 58 7.14 3.60 28.31
CA TYR A 58 6.81 2.56 27.34
C TYR A 58 7.79 2.54 26.17
N LYS A 59 8.04 3.68 25.53
CA LYS A 59 8.89 3.75 24.32
C LYS A 59 10.40 3.76 24.62
N TRP A 60 10.82 4.25 25.79
CA TRP A 60 12.24 4.28 26.17
C TRP A 60 12.79 2.88 26.53
N GLY A 61 11.91 1.89 26.72
CA GLY A 61 12.28 0.47 26.84
C GLY A 61 12.60 -0.20 25.50
N MET A 62 12.36 0.46 24.37
CA MET A 62 12.43 -0.12 23.02
C MET A 62 13.60 0.49 22.25
N ASN A 63 14.51 -0.36 21.75
CA ASN A 63 15.73 0.02 21.02
C ASN A 63 15.52 -0.08 19.50
N ASP A 64 16.59 -0.25 18.72
CA ASP A 64 16.52 -0.61 17.31
C ASP A 64 15.80 -1.95 17.13
N GLY A 65 14.80 -2.01 16.25
CA GLY A 65 13.98 -3.20 16.01
C GLY A 65 12.87 -2.91 15.00
N ASP A 66 12.12 -3.93 14.61
CA ASP A 66 11.03 -3.77 13.65
C ASP A 66 9.70 -3.61 14.38
N TYR A 67 9.19 -2.38 14.51
CA TYR A 67 7.99 -2.13 15.31
C TYR A 67 6.76 -1.76 14.48
N LEU A 68 5.63 -2.33 14.88
CA LEU A 68 4.29 -1.86 14.54
C LEU A 68 3.74 -1.06 15.72
N TYR A 69 2.95 -0.03 15.46
CA TYR A 69 2.17 0.64 16.49
C TYR A 69 0.76 0.98 16.03
N LEU A 70 -0.16 0.92 16.99
CA LEU A 70 -1.54 1.33 16.84
C LEU A 70 -1.82 2.52 17.78
N ILE A 71 -2.37 3.58 17.24
CA ILE A 71 -3.02 4.66 17.98
C ILE A 71 -4.51 4.36 17.96
N TYR A 72 -5.16 4.34 19.11
CA TYR A 72 -6.56 3.92 19.24
C TYR A 72 -7.27 4.64 20.39
N LEU A 73 -8.60 4.54 20.38
CA LEU A 73 -9.49 4.88 21.50
C LEU A 73 -10.11 3.59 22.05
N LEU A 74 -10.65 3.66 23.26
CA LEU A 74 -11.41 2.59 23.88
C LEU A 74 -12.86 3.02 24.12
N ASP A 75 -13.81 2.31 23.51
CA ASP A 75 -15.24 2.49 23.80
C ASP A 75 -15.61 1.72 25.08
N GLY A 76 -15.40 2.37 26.22
CA GLY A 76 -15.70 1.78 27.52
C GLY A 76 -14.67 0.73 27.99
N PRO A 77 -15.07 -0.21 28.87
CA PRO A 77 -14.15 -1.23 29.37
C PRO A 77 -13.75 -2.19 28.25
N VAL A 78 -12.51 -2.67 28.25
CA VAL A 78 -11.99 -3.61 27.26
C VAL A 78 -12.69 -4.96 27.43
N VAL A 79 -13.72 -5.23 26.63
CA VAL A 79 -14.44 -6.51 26.64
C VAL A 79 -13.99 -7.36 25.45
N ASP A 80 -13.90 -6.77 24.27
CA ASP A 80 -13.68 -7.45 23.00
C ASP A 80 -13.00 -6.53 21.96
N ALA A 81 -12.73 -7.07 20.77
CA ALA A 81 -12.12 -6.33 19.67
C ALA A 81 -12.93 -5.11 19.21
N GLN A 82 -14.25 -5.13 19.41
CA GLN A 82 -15.13 -4.02 19.02
C GLN A 82 -15.01 -2.82 19.98
N SER A 83 -14.47 -3.04 21.18
CA SER A 83 -14.14 -1.99 22.13
C SER A 83 -12.95 -1.12 21.67
N VAL A 84 -12.18 -1.57 20.66
CA VAL A 84 -11.00 -0.87 20.14
C VAL A 84 -11.37 -0.07 18.89
N ILE A 85 -11.25 1.26 18.98
CA ILE A 85 -11.47 2.15 17.84
C ILE A 85 -10.11 2.55 17.25
N PRO A 86 -9.71 2.01 16.08
CA PRO A 86 -8.44 2.34 15.46
C PRO A 86 -8.43 3.77 14.93
N VAL A 87 -7.39 4.53 15.29
CA VAL A 87 -7.20 5.92 14.84
C VAL A 87 -6.03 6.01 13.86
N TYR A 88 -4.94 5.28 14.09
CA TYR A 88 -3.80 5.26 13.17
C TYR A 88 -2.96 4.01 13.37
N VAL A 89 -2.55 3.35 12.28
CA VAL A 89 -1.56 2.28 12.26
C VAL A 89 -0.27 2.84 11.66
N GLY A 90 0.89 2.48 12.21
CA GLY A 90 2.13 2.79 11.52
C GLY A 90 3.28 1.91 11.92
N GLU A 91 4.41 2.16 11.26
CA GLU A 91 5.63 1.43 11.46
C GLU A 91 6.85 2.33 11.73
N SER A 92 7.88 1.73 12.35
CA SER A 92 9.19 2.35 12.53
C SER A 92 10.30 1.33 12.80
N ASN A 93 11.53 1.66 12.41
CA ASN A 93 12.75 1.08 12.97
C ASN A 93 13.31 1.88 14.16
N ASP A 94 12.83 3.10 14.33
CA ASP A 94 13.13 4.00 15.46
C ASP A 94 11.80 4.42 16.09
N ILE A 95 11.22 3.52 16.89
CA ILE A 95 9.90 3.73 17.47
C ILE A 95 9.89 4.88 18.48
N SER A 96 11.00 5.03 19.22
CA SER A 96 11.15 6.04 20.25
C SER A 96 11.10 7.48 19.69
N SER A 97 11.79 7.73 18.58
CA SER A 97 11.72 9.00 17.86
C SER A 97 10.39 9.19 17.16
N ARG A 98 9.89 8.16 16.48
CA ARG A 98 8.63 8.21 15.71
C ARG A 98 7.44 8.57 16.58
N ILE A 99 7.21 7.85 17.67
CA ILE A 99 6.08 8.10 18.59
C ILE A 99 6.24 9.44 19.30
N GLY A 100 7.48 9.82 19.68
CA GLY A 100 7.76 11.15 20.23
C GLY A 100 7.51 12.29 19.24
N GLN A 101 7.65 12.06 17.94
CA GLN A 101 7.28 13.02 16.91
C GLN A 101 5.76 13.10 16.75
N HIS A 102 5.06 11.96 16.74
CA HIS A 102 3.60 11.92 16.67
C HIS A 102 2.96 12.66 17.84
N SER A 103 3.35 12.34 19.08
CA SER A 103 2.83 13.00 20.28
C SER A 103 2.98 14.52 20.22
N ARG A 104 4.17 15.02 19.83
CA ARG A 104 4.40 16.46 19.68
C ARG A 104 3.51 17.09 18.61
N LYS A 105 3.44 16.50 17.42
CA LYS A 105 2.67 17.08 16.31
C LYS A 105 1.15 17.06 16.57
N ILE A 106 0.63 16.00 17.18
CA ILE A 106 -0.78 15.92 17.57
C ILE A 106 -1.08 17.01 18.61
N ARG A 107 -0.22 17.16 19.64
CA ARG A 107 -0.39 18.21 20.65
C ARG A 107 -0.27 19.61 20.06
N ASP A 108 0.67 19.84 19.16
CA ASP A 108 0.84 21.13 18.48
C ASP A 108 -0.36 21.47 17.57
N SER A 109 -1.21 20.48 17.27
CA SER A 109 -2.47 20.65 16.54
C SER A 109 -3.67 20.85 17.49
N LEU A 110 -3.48 20.97 18.81
CA LEU A 110 -4.53 21.25 19.79
C LEU A 110 -4.39 22.66 20.39
N PRO A 111 -5.50 23.34 20.75
CA PRO A 111 -6.90 22.90 20.59
C PRO A 111 -7.41 23.12 19.16
N VAL A 112 -8.33 22.28 18.68
CA VAL A 112 -8.77 22.38 17.27
C VAL A 112 -9.63 23.61 17.00
N THR A 113 -10.15 24.25 18.05
CA THR A 113 -10.89 25.52 17.96
C THR A 113 -10.04 26.72 17.53
N GLU A 114 -8.71 26.62 17.61
CA GLU A 114 -7.78 27.70 17.24
C GLU A 114 -7.28 27.61 15.80
N TRP A 115 -7.75 26.63 15.03
CA TRP A 115 -7.30 26.46 13.65
C TRP A 115 -7.85 27.54 12.73
N GLU A 116 -6.96 28.16 11.98
CA GLU A 116 -7.31 29.03 10.87
C GLU A 116 -7.29 28.22 9.57
N ASP A 117 -8.40 28.24 8.83
CA ASP A 117 -8.37 27.81 7.43
C ASP A 117 -7.47 28.77 6.65
N ASP A 118 -6.31 28.29 6.23
CA ASP A 118 -5.35 29.09 5.48
C ASP A 118 -5.65 29.12 3.97
N ASP A 119 -6.82 28.61 3.56
CA ASP A 119 -7.26 28.40 2.18
C ASP A 119 -6.25 27.56 1.35
N LYS A 120 -5.24 26.95 2.00
CA LYS A 120 -4.29 26.07 1.32
C LYS A 120 -4.80 24.65 1.37
N TRP A 121 -5.33 24.23 0.24
CA TRP A 121 -5.79 22.87 0.01
C TRP A 121 -4.71 21.82 0.43
N GLY A 122 -5.02 21.02 1.46
CA GLY A 122 -4.10 20.06 2.08
C GLY A 122 -3.48 20.48 3.42
N SER A 123 -3.96 21.57 4.03
CA SER A 123 -3.59 22.01 5.39
C SER A 123 -4.01 21.02 6.47
N PHE A 124 -5.19 20.38 6.32
CA PHE A 124 -5.63 19.30 7.21
C PHE A 124 -4.71 18.09 7.05
N SER A 125 -3.78 17.94 7.99
CA SER A 125 -2.79 16.87 8.09
C SER A 125 -3.35 15.65 8.84
N LYS A 126 -2.60 14.53 8.83
CA LYS A 126 -3.01 13.36 9.64
C LYS A 126 -3.01 13.69 11.14
N TYR A 127 -2.15 14.61 11.57
CA TYR A 127 -2.07 15.03 12.96
C TYR A 127 -3.27 15.87 13.35
N ASP A 128 -3.74 16.72 12.43
CA ASP A 128 -4.99 17.45 12.56
C ASP A 128 -6.15 16.48 12.74
N GLN A 129 -6.28 15.47 11.86
CA GLN A 129 -7.33 14.45 12.01
C GLN A 129 -7.27 13.72 13.37
N ILE A 130 -6.08 13.26 13.78
CA ILE A 130 -5.91 12.58 15.07
C ILE A 130 -6.27 13.51 16.24
N ALA A 131 -5.85 14.78 16.20
CA ALA A 131 -6.19 15.79 17.21
C ALA A 131 -7.69 16.07 17.27
N ALA A 132 -8.35 16.18 16.10
CA ALA A 132 -9.79 16.39 15.97
C ALA A 132 -10.60 15.22 16.55
N VAL A 133 -10.12 13.99 16.36
CA VAL A 133 -10.68 12.78 16.99
C VAL A 133 -10.45 12.81 18.50
N ALA A 134 -9.22 13.09 18.95
CA ALA A 134 -8.85 13.09 20.37
C ALA A 134 -9.59 14.15 21.19
N GLU A 135 -9.78 15.37 20.66
CA GLU A 135 -10.50 16.45 21.37
C GLU A 135 -12.00 16.17 21.51
N ARG A 136 -12.59 15.40 20.57
CA ARG A 136 -14.02 15.06 20.55
C ARG A 136 -14.36 13.77 21.31
N ALA A 137 -13.36 12.93 21.58
CA ALA A 137 -13.56 11.69 22.31
C ALA A 137 -13.68 11.94 23.82
N ASP A 138 -14.57 11.20 24.49
CA ASP A 138 -14.70 11.21 25.95
C ASP A 138 -13.63 10.35 26.66
N CYS A 139 -12.76 9.69 25.88
CA CYS A 139 -11.71 8.80 26.35
C CYS A 139 -10.32 9.25 25.87
N PRO A 140 -9.25 8.92 26.61
CA PRO A 140 -7.88 9.22 26.18
C PRO A 140 -7.52 8.56 24.85
N LEU A 141 -6.62 9.22 24.11
CA LEU A 141 -5.91 8.60 22.99
C LEU A 141 -4.83 7.66 23.53
N TYR A 142 -4.83 6.40 23.14
CA TYR A 142 -3.87 5.39 23.56
C TYR A 142 -2.91 5.02 22.44
N VAL A 143 -1.75 4.47 22.82
CA VAL A 143 -0.81 3.80 21.91
C VAL A 143 -0.58 2.38 22.36
N TRP A 144 -0.42 1.50 21.40
CA TRP A 144 0.12 0.15 21.57
C TRP A 144 1.29 0.00 20.60
N ILE A 145 2.39 -0.59 21.07
CA ILE A 145 3.59 -0.83 20.29
C ILE A 145 3.91 -2.30 20.41
N ALA A 146 4.17 -2.94 19.27
CA ALA A 146 4.57 -4.33 19.21
C ALA A 146 5.80 -4.53 18.34
N ASP A 147 6.66 -5.44 18.79
CA ASP A 147 7.79 -5.92 18.02
C ASP A 147 7.29 -6.92 16.97
N VAL A 148 7.56 -6.64 15.70
CA VAL A 148 7.11 -7.45 14.57
C VAL A 148 7.75 -8.85 14.61
N ASP A 149 8.94 -8.99 15.18
CA ASP A 149 9.60 -10.28 15.32
C ASP A 149 8.90 -11.20 16.33
N GLU A 150 8.04 -10.66 17.21
CA GLU A 150 7.18 -11.45 18.09
C GLU A 150 5.98 -12.05 17.33
N PHE A 151 5.63 -11.47 16.18
CA PHE A 151 4.60 -11.99 15.29
C PHE A 151 5.22 -12.95 14.26
N GLY A 152 5.01 -14.25 14.44
CA GLY A 152 5.39 -15.24 13.41
C GLY A 152 4.60 -15.09 12.10
N PHE A 153 3.42 -14.46 12.15
CA PHE A 153 2.46 -14.38 11.04
C PHE A 153 1.69 -13.05 11.06
N CYS A 154 1.18 -12.64 9.90
CA CYS A 154 0.23 -11.53 9.75
C CYS A 154 -1.23 -12.02 9.89
N PRO A 155 -2.24 -11.12 9.83
CA PRO A 155 -3.65 -11.48 9.93
C PRO A 155 -4.17 -12.47 8.87
N TYR A 156 -3.39 -12.72 7.82
CA TYR A 156 -3.73 -13.66 6.74
C TYR A 156 -2.99 -15.00 6.87
N ASP A 157 -2.34 -15.28 8.01
CA ASP A 157 -1.56 -16.50 8.29
C ASP A 157 -0.29 -16.69 7.44
N PHE A 158 0.29 -15.58 6.94
CA PHE A 158 1.57 -15.59 6.22
C PHE A 158 2.66 -14.88 7.02
N GLU A 159 3.91 -15.36 6.91
CA GLU A 159 5.08 -14.59 7.34
C GLU A 159 5.06 -13.20 6.72
N THR A 160 5.40 -12.18 7.50
CA THR A 160 5.31 -10.78 7.09
C THR A 160 6.53 -10.01 7.56
N TYR A 161 6.69 -8.82 7.02
CA TYR A 161 7.60 -7.82 7.55
C TYR A 161 6.80 -6.54 7.84
N ARG A 162 7.45 -5.61 8.51
CA ARG A 162 6.84 -4.43 9.09
C ARG A 162 6.00 -3.59 8.10
N GLN A 163 6.54 -3.22 6.93
CA GLN A 163 5.79 -2.39 5.97
C GLN A 163 4.63 -3.14 5.30
N GLU A 164 4.80 -4.44 5.02
CA GLU A 164 3.69 -5.27 4.53
C GLU A 164 2.58 -5.39 5.57
N LEU A 165 2.94 -5.52 6.86
CA LEU A 165 1.99 -5.60 7.95
C LEU A 165 1.19 -4.29 8.12
N GLU A 166 1.84 -3.12 8.04
CA GLU A 166 1.13 -1.83 8.04
C GLU A 166 0.07 -1.77 6.93
N ALA A 167 0.44 -2.11 5.70
CA ALA A 167 -0.50 -2.08 4.57
C ALA A 167 -1.69 -3.03 4.76
N LYS A 168 -1.43 -4.25 5.25
CA LYS A 168 -2.48 -5.25 5.56
C LYS A 168 -3.47 -4.69 6.59
N LEU A 169 -2.97 -4.17 7.71
CA LEU A 169 -3.81 -3.66 8.79
C LEU A 169 -4.58 -2.41 8.38
N VAL A 170 -3.95 -1.49 7.65
CA VAL A 170 -4.64 -0.33 7.09
C VAL A 170 -5.77 -0.76 6.15
N GLY A 171 -5.55 -1.76 5.30
CA GLY A 171 -6.58 -2.31 4.41
C GLY A 171 -7.76 -2.96 5.16
N LEU A 172 -7.47 -3.65 6.27
CA LEU A 172 -8.49 -4.27 7.13
C LEU A 172 -9.33 -3.23 7.88
N VAL A 173 -8.70 -2.19 8.43
CA VAL A 173 -9.41 -1.09 9.12
C VAL A 173 -10.20 -0.24 8.12
N HIS A 174 -9.61 0.10 6.98
CA HIS A 174 -10.29 0.92 5.96
C HIS A 174 -11.51 0.23 5.34
N ALA A 175 -11.55 -1.12 5.31
CA ALA A 175 -12.69 -1.87 4.79
C ALA A 175 -13.95 -1.77 5.67
N GLN A 176 -13.85 -1.11 6.83
CA GLN A 176 -14.89 -0.95 7.84
C GLN A 176 -15.41 0.51 7.81
N PRO A 177 -16.61 0.77 7.26
CA PRO A 177 -17.13 2.13 7.05
C PRO A 177 -17.21 2.99 8.32
N GLU A 178 -17.42 2.37 9.47
CA GLU A 178 -17.50 3.04 10.78
C GLU A 178 -16.21 3.73 11.21
N TYR A 179 -15.07 3.38 10.58
CA TYR A 179 -13.78 4.01 10.87
C TYR A 179 -13.37 5.01 9.78
N GLU A 180 -14.18 5.20 8.73
CA GLU A 180 -13.82 6.04 7.58
C GLU A 180 -13.46 7.48 8.00
N ARG A 181 -14.18 8.06 8.97
CA ARG A 181 -13.91 9.43 9.41
C ARG A 181 -12.91 9.53 10.56
N ILE A 182 -12.68 8.42 11.26
CA ILE A 182 -11.80 8.36 12.44
C ILE A 182 -10.37 8.00 12.04
N PHE A 183 -10.20 7.07 11.10
CA PHE A 183 -8.91 6.49 10.76
C PHE A 183 -8.06 7.45 9.92
N ALA A 184 -6.93 7.87 10.47
CA ALA A 184 -6.10 8.96 9.97
C ALA A 184 -4.94 8.50 9.06
N ASN A 185 -4.88 7.21 8.71
CA ASN A 185 -3.87 6.71 7.78
C ASN A 185 -4.02 7.36 6.41
N ARG A 186 -2.88 7.80 5.85
CA ARG A 186 -2.81 8.44 4.53
C ARG A 186 -2.02 7.66 3.50
N GLU A 187 -1.36 6.63 3.97
CA GLU A 187 -0.63 5.67 3.15
C GLU A 187 -1.51 4.43 3.09
N PHE A 188 -1.52 3.74 1.94
CA PHE A 188 -2.34 2.55 1.67
C PHE A 188 -3.88 2.76 1.64
N VAL A 189 -4.36 3.99 1.75
CA VAL A 189 -5.77 4.36 1.47
C VAL A 189 -5.92 5.05 0.10
N PRO A 190 -7.08 4.95 -0.57
CA PRO A 190 -7.33 5.65 -1.83
C PRO A 190 -7.18 7.17 -1.70
N ASN A 191 -6.53 7.82 -2.69
CA ASN A 191 -6.35 9.28 -2.69
C ASN A 191 -7.68 10.06 -2.69
N ARG A 192 -8.79 9.45 -3.10
CA ARG A 192 -10.13 10.03 -3.03
C ARG A 192 -10.50 10.39 -1.60
N VAL A 193 -10.31 9.46 -0.66
CA VAL A 193 -10.57 9.66 0.76
C VAL A 193 -9.78 10.86 1.28
N LEU A 194 -8.49 10.94 0.93
CA LEU A 194 -7.63 12.07 1.32
C LEU A 194 -8.07 13.42 0.75
N HIS A 195 -8.61 13.41 -0.47
CA HIS A 195 -9.15 14.61 -1.08
C HIS A 195 -10.45 15.06 -0.39
N GLU A 196 -11.34 14.13 -0.07
CA GLU A 196 -12.60 14.42 0.60
C GLU A 196 -12.35 14.93 2.02
N ILE A 197 -11.44 14.29 2.77
CA ILE A 197 -10.91 14.80 4.05
C ILE A 197 -10.40 16.23 3.90
N GLY A 198 -9.52 16.48 2.93
CA GLY A 198 -8.93 17.79 2.71
C GLY A 198 -9.94 18.87 2.30
N LYS A 199 -11.08 18.47 1.71
CA LYS A 199 -12.17 19.38 1.32
C LYS A 199 -13.11 19.70 2.48
N ALA A 200 -13.37 18.73 3.36
CA ALA A 200 -14.24 18.89 4.51
C ALA A 200 -13.52 19.53 5.71
N GLY A 201 -12.21 19.31 5.86
CA GLY A 201 -11.44 19.82 7.01
C GLY A 201 -11.97 19.24 8.32
N LEU A 202 -12.16 20.09 9.33
CA LEU A 202 -12.68 19.67 10.65
C LEU A 202 -14.08 19.04 10.57
N GLU A 203 -14.91 19.48 9.62
CA GLU A 203 -16.27 18.95 9.42
C GLU A 203 -16.26 17.47 9.03
N TRP A 204 -15.12 16.93 8.55
CA TRP A 204 -14.97 15.51 8.23
C TRP A 204 -15.31 14.61 9.43
N VAL A 205 -14.97 15.03 10.64
CA VAL A 205 -15.11 14.22 11.87
C VAL A 205 -16.41 14.54 12.63
N GLU A 206 -17.19 15.54 12.22
CA GLU A 206 -18.24 16.15 13.06
C GLU A 206 -19.50 15.29 13.29
N ASP A 207 -19.86 14.38 12.38
CA ASP A 207 -21.15 13.64 12.48
C ASP A 207 -21.07 12.23 13.10
N GLU A 208 -19.88 11.62 13.17
CA GLU A 208 -19.78 10.15 13.36
C GLU A 208 -19.53 9.71 14.82
N VAL A 209 -18.88 10.57 15.62
CA VAL A 209 -18.61 10.28 17.06
C VAL A 209 -19.91 10.22 17.88
N ALA A 210 -21.03 10.79 17.39
CA ALA A 210 -22.31 10.83 18.09
C ALA A 210 -23.25 9.62 17.81
N SER A 211 -22.94 8.75 16.84
CA SER A 211 -23.93 7.81 16.27
C SER A 211 -23.55 6.33 16.30
N GLN A 212 -22.77 5.86 17.28
CA GLN A 212 -22.40 4.43 17.38
C GLN A 212 -23.41 3.57 18.15
N ALA A 213 -24.71 3.80 17.95
CA ALA A 213 -25.74 2.91 18.48
C ALA A 213 -26.20 1.92 17.40
N THR A 214 -25.99 0.63 17.69
CA THR A 214 -26.58 -0.59 17.11
C THR A 214 -25.69 -1.36 16.13
N ARG A 215 -25.13 -2.48 16.60
CA ARG A 215 -24.51 -3.50 15.75
C ARG A 215 -24.92 -4.94 16.10
N PRO A 216 -25.06 -5.81 15.09
CA PRO A 216 -25.36 -7.23 15.28
C PRO A 216 -24.08 -8.02 15.65
N PRO A 217 -24.21 -9.16 16.34
CA PRO A 217 -23.09 -9.97 16.78
C PRO A 217 -22.40 -10.71 15.62
N SER A 218 -21.07 -10.82 15.70
CA SER A 218 -20.23 -11.59 14.79
C SER A 218 -20.39 -13.11 14.97
N HIS A 219 -20.15 -13.87 13.91
CA HIS A 219 -20.18 -15.34 13.87
C HIS A 219 -18.76 -15.91 14.03
N GLU A 220 -18.67 -17.07 14.67
CA GLU A 220 -17.44 -17.86 14.83
C GLU A 220 -16.82 -18.25 13.48
N ILE A 221 -15.49 -18.13 13.38
CA ILE A 221 -14.69 -18.49 12.21
C ILE A 221 -14.11 -19.90 12.40
N ASN A 222 -14.13 -20.70 11.34
CA ASN A 222 -13.18 -21.79 11.14
C ASN A 222 -12.05 -21.28 10.25
N VAL A 223 -10.88 -20.99 10.84
CA VAL A 223 -9.67 -20.66 10.07
C VAL A 223 -9.10 -21.97 9.53
N GLY A 224 -9.19 -22.17 8.22
CA GLY A 224 -8.57 -23.30 7.54
C GLY A 224 -7.08 -23.04 7.34
N ASN A 225 -6.24 -23.90 7.90
CA ASN A 225 -4.80 -23.95 7.63
C ASN A 225 -4.54 -24.07 6.12
N ASN A 226 -4.28 -22.94 5.44
CA ASN A 226 -3.83 -22.96 4.06
C ASN A 226 -2.32 -23.19 4.04
N SER A 227 -1.90 -24.27 3.37
CA SER A 227 -0.49 -24.62 3.16
C SER A 227 0.19 -23.81 2.04
N VAL A 228 -0.40 -22.69 1.63
CA VAL A 228 0.04 -21.89 0.49
C VAL A 228 1.13 -20.93 0.95
N THR A 229 2.21 -20.80 0.20
CA THR A 229 3.32 -19.88 0.48
C THR A 229 3.09 -18.52 -0.20
N LYS A 230 3.73 -17.43 0.27
CA LYS A 230 3.64 -16.12 -0.40
C LYS A 230 4.09 -16.18 -1.86
N ALA A 231 5.13 -16.95 -2.15
CA ALA A 231 5.56 -17.19 -3.52
C ALA A 231 4.50 -17.92 -4.38
N GLU A 232 3.68 -18.79 -3.80
CA GLU A 232 2.54 -19.40 -4.50
C GLU A 232 1.42 -18.38 -4.72
N CYS A 233 1.11 -17.54 -3.73
CA CYS A 233 0.16 -16.43 -3.87
C CYS A 233 0.53 -15.50 -5.05
N TRP A 234 1.82 -15.15 -5.19
CA TRP A 234 2.29 -14.39 -6.36
C TRP A 234 2.03 -15.15 -7.67
N ARG A 235 2.37 -16.44 -7.74
CA ARG A 235 2.21 -17.25 -8.96
C ARG A 235 0.75 -17.42 -9.35
N GLU A 236 -0.13 -17.63 -8.38
CA GLU A 236 -1.57 -17.74 -8.63
C GLU A 236 -2.14 -16.42 -9.15
N TRP A 237 -1.78 -15.30 -8.52
CA TRP A 237 -2.19 -13.97 -8.99
C TRP A 237 -1.62 -13.65 -10.38
N ALA A 238 -0.34 -13.94 -10.63
CA ALA A 238 0.28 -13.74 -11.93
C ALA A 238 -0.35 -14.65 -13.01
N ALA A 239 -0.82 -15.85 -12.64
CA ALA A 239 -1.56 -16.72 -13.53
C ALA A 239 -2.90 -16.12 -13.95
N GLU A 240 -3.66 -15.60 -12.97
CA GLU A 240 -5.00 -15.05 -13.17
C GLU A 240 -4.99 -13.75 -13.99
N TYR A 241 -4.02 -12.86 -13.74
CA TYR A 241 -4.01 -11.53 -14.34
C TYR A 241 -3.04 -11.39 -15.53
N ILE A 242 -1.76 -11.70 -15.33
CA ILE A 242 -0.72 -11.42 -16.33
C ILE A 242 -0.69 -12.53 -17.38
N LEU A 243 -0.69 -13.79 -16.94
CA LEU A 243 -0.59 -14.92 -17.85
C LEU A 243 -1.87 -15.08 -18.69
N ASP A 244 -3.04 -14.85 -18.11
CA ASP A 244 -4.30 -14.83 -18.88
C ASP A 244 -4.22 -13.80 -20.01
N ASP A 245 -3.77 -12.57 -19.72
CA ASP A 245 -3.58 -11.54 -20.75
C ASP A 245 -2.54 -11.95 -21.81
N ILE A 246 -1.43 -12.59 -21.42
CA ILE A 246 -0.41 -13.10 -22.36
C ILE A 246 -0.99 -14.20 -23.28
N GLN A 247 -1.83 -15.08 -22.74
CA GLN A 247 -2.39 -16.23 -23.47
C GLN A 247 -3.66 -15.89 -24.25
N ASN A 248 -4.28 -14.74 -23.96
CA ASN A 248 -5.49 -14.30 -24.60
C ASN A 248 -5.21 -13.67 -25.97
N GLU A 249 -5.60 -14.36 -27.05
CA GLU A 249 -5.40 -13.89 -28.44
C GLU A 249 -6.04 -12.52 -28.75
N ARG A 250 -6.98 -12.05 -27.91
CA ARG A 250 -7.61 -10.72 -28.08
C ARG A 250 -6.81 -9.61 -27.40
N GLN A 251 -5.89 -9.96 -26.51
CA GLN A 251 -4.98 -9.05 -25.87
C GLN A 251 -3.71 -8.90 -26.70
N SER A 252 -2.99 -7.79 -26.48
CA SER A 252 -1.73 -7.52 -27.21
C SER A 252 -0.49 -7.91 -26.39
N ASP A 253 -0.67 -8.64 -25.30
CA ASP A 253 0.37 -8.99 -24.35
C ASP A 253 1.20 -10.20 -24.81
N PRO A 254 2.48 -10.30 -24.42
CA PRO A 254 3.23 -9.33 -23.64
C PRO A 254 3.60 -8.07 -24.47
N ILE A 255 3.51 -6.88 -23.88
CA ILE A 255 3.79 -5.62 -24.57
C ILE A 255 5.19 -5.11 -24.19
N PRO A 256 6.12 -4.94 -25.16
CA PRO A 256 7.44 -4.34 -24.89
C PRO A 256 7.32 -2.96 -24.25
N LEU A 257 8.08 -2.72 -23.18
CA LEU A 257 8.12 -1.40 -22.54
C LEU A 257 8.76 -0.36 -23.46
N PHE A 258 9.89 -0.70 -24.07
CA PHE A 258 10.69 0.20 -24.89
C PHE A 258 10.47 -0.01 -26.39
N ASP A 259 10.67 1.05 -27.18
CA ASP A 259 10.90 0.93 -28.62
C ASP A 259 12.36 0.54 -28.86
N VAL A 260 12.57 -0.62 -29.48
CA VAL A 260 13.88 -1.23 -29.65
C VAL A 260 14.13 -1.60 -31.11
N THR A 261 15.40 -1.63 -31.49
CA THR A 261 15.86 -2.30 -32.71
C THR A 261 15.87 -3.83 -32.54
N ASP A 262 16.15 -4.56 -33.63
CA ASP A 262 16.24 -6.03 -33.62
C ASP A 262 17.31 -6.58 -32.65
N ASP A 263 18.31 -5.77 -32.29
CA ASP A 263 19.38 -6.09 -31.33
C ASP A 263 19.12 -5.52 -29.92
N LEU A 264 17.87 -5.17 -29.58
CA LEU A 264 17.45 -4.65 -28.28
C LEU A 264 18.08 -3.29 -27.89
N GLN A 265 18.61 -2.53 -28.86
CA GLN A 265 19.04 -1.16 -28.63
C GLN A 265 17.80 -0.27 -28.47
N VAL A 266 17.64 0.34 -27.28
CA VAL A 266 16.52 1.25 -27.00
C VAL A 266 16.69 2.55 -27.79
N ARG A 267 15.63 2.98 -28.46
CA ARG A 267 15.57 4.26 -29.18
C ARG A 267 15.38 5.41 -28.19
N THR A 268 15.80 6.61 -28.62
CA THR A 268 15.64 7.83 -27.84
C THR A 268 15.02 8.93 -28.68
N SER A 269 14.26 9.81 -28.04
CA SER A 269 13.77 11.05 -28.63
C SER A 269 14.90 12.06 -28.81
N ASP A 270 14.58 13.20 -29.45
CA ASP A 270 15.53 14.30 -29.71
C ASP A 270 16.19 14.87 -28.44
N ASP A 271 15.55 14.72 -27.27
CA ASP A 271 16.05 15.13 -25.96
C ASP A 271 16.76 14.00 -25.19
N GLU A 272 17.13 12.92 -25.88
CA GLU A 272 17.81 11.73 -25.34
C GLU A 272 16.99 10.92 -24.32
N THR A 273 15.68 11.20 -24.18
CA THR A 273 14.78 10.38 -23.35
C THR A 273 14.53 9.04 -24.02
N LEU A 274 14.53 7.94 -23.25
CA LEU A 274 14.19 6.60 -23.74
C LEU A 274 12.76 6.55 -24.30
N GLU A 275 12.61 5.98 -25.50
CA GLU A 275 11.31 5.84 -26.14
C GLU A 275 10.57 4.59 -25.63
N ARG A 276 9.33 4.78 -25.19
CA ARG A 276 8.39 3.69 -24.93
C ARG A 276 7.86 3.14 -26.25
N SER A 277 7.48 1.87 -26.26
CA SER A 277 6.82 1.31 -27.45
C SER A 277 5.47 1.99 -27.70
N ALA A 278 5.11 2.20 -28.97
CA ALA A 278 3.79 2.78 -29.30
C ALA A 278 2.63 1.91 -28.77
N LYS A 279 2.84 0.59 -28.64
CA LYS A 279 1.85 -0.35 -28.11
C LYS A 279 1.61 -0.11 -26.61
N ILE A 280 2.66 0.12 -25.81
CA ILE A 280 2.47 0.37 -24.38
C ILE A 280 1.83 1.73 -24.13
N ASP A 281 2.16 2.74 -24.94
CA ASP A 281 1.48 4.04 -24.88
C ASP A 281 -0.02 3.91 -25.20
N ALA A 282 -0.39 3.08 -26.17
CA ALA A 282 -1.79 2.77 -26.46
C ALA A 282 -2.48 2.01 -25.31
N ARG A 283 -1.81 1.02 -24.69
CA ARG A 283 -2.33 0.27 -23.53
C ARG A 283 -2.59 1.21 -22.34
N ILE A 284 -1.63 2.05 -21.98
CA ILE A 284 -1.76 3.01 -20.87
C ILE A 284 -2.96 3.94 -21.09
N ARG A 285 -3.16 4.45 -22.32
CA ARG A 285 -4.32 5.29 -22.65
C ARG A 285 -5.62 4.52 -22.51
N ARG A 286 -5.70 3.34 -23.12
CA ARG A 286 -6.91 2.52 -23.13
C ARG A 286 -7.35 2.13 -21.71
N GLU A 287 -6.42 1.66 -20.89
CA GLU A 287 -6.72 1.33 -19.49
C GLU A 287 -7.03 2.60 -18.70
N GLY A 288 -6.27 3.69 -18.88
CA GLY A 288 -6.51 4.93 -18.17
C GLY A 288 -7.86 5.59 -18.49
N GLN A 289 -8.36 5.44 -19.72
CA GLN A 289 -9.69 5.90 -20.13
C GLN A 289 -10.84 5.15 -19.43
N LYS A 290 -10.57 4.00 -18.81
CA LYS A 290 -11.53 3.33 -17.92
C LYS A 290 -11.65 4.06 -16.57
N CYS A 291 -10.63 4.82 -16.17
CA CYS A 291 -10.63 5.58 -14.92
C CYS A 291 -11.14 7.02 -15.10
N VAL A 292 -10.88 7.63 -16.27
CA VAL A 292 -11.12 9.06 -16.52
C VAL A 292 -11.79 9.32 -17.85
N GLY A 293 -12.59 10.39 -17.91
CA GLY A 293 -13.23 10.93 -19.11
C GLY A 293 -12.86 12.40 -19.34
N SER A 294 -13.46 13.02 -20.37
CA SER A 294 -13.25 14.44 -20.69
C SER A 294 -13.72 15.40 -19.59
N ASP A 295 -14.60 14.92 -18.71
CA ASP A 295 -15.18 15.59 -17.56
C ASP A 295 -14.42 15.35 -16.23
N GLY A 296 -13.36 14.54 -16.25
CA GLY A 296 -12.54 14.25 -15.08
C GLY A 296 -12.56 12.78 -14.70
N ILE A 297 -12.73 12.50 -13.41
CA ILE A 297 -12.79 11.12 -12.89
C ILE A 297 -14.18 10.57 -13.15
N ARG A 298 -14.25 9.32 -13.63
CA ARG A 298 -15.53 8.66 -13.85
C ARG A 298 -16.10 8.17 -12.52
N GLU A 299 -17.38 8.44 -12.27
CA GLU A 299 -18.07 7.93 -11.07
C GLU A 299 -18.17 6.40 -11.05
N ASP A 300 -18.31 5.79 -12.23
CA ASP A 300 -18.29 4.34 -12.47
C ASP A 300 -16.89 3.82 -12.85
N GLY A 301 -15.86 4.63 -12.63
CA GLY A 301 -14.50 4.37 -13.07
C GLY A 301 -13.70 3.49 -12.13
N TYR A 302 -12.64 2.93 -12.69
CA TYR A 302 -11.59 2.23 -11.95
C TYR A 302 -10.75 3.21 -11.12
N ASP A 303 -10.20 2.74 -10.00
CA ASP A 303 -9.44 3.53 -9.02
C ASP A 303 -8.17 4.18 -9.63
N GLY A 304 -7.62 3.52 -10.65
CA GLY A 304 -6.41 3.90 -11.34
C GLY A 304 -5.79 2.72 -12.07
N LEU A 305 -4.48 2.79 -12.30
CA LEU A 305 -3.72 1.76 -12.99
C LEU A 305 -2.78 1.04 -12.03
N LEU A 306 -2.87 -0.28 -12.00
CA LEU A 306 -1.82 -1.18 -11.50
C LEU A 306 -0.91 -1.54 -12.67
N TYR A 307 0.40 -1.61 -12.43
CA TYR A 307 1.34 -2.02 -13.45
C TYR A 307 2.46 -2.90 -12.90
N VAL A 308 2.93 -3.82 -13.73
CA VAL A 308 4.05 -4.72 -13.45
C VAL A 308 5.03 -4.65 -14.62
N MET A 309 6.25 -4.18 -14.37
CA MET A 309 7.38 -4.36 -15.27
C MET A 309 7.96 -5.75 -15.02
N TYR A 310 8.15 -6.53 -16.08
CA TYR A 310 8.62 -7.92 -15.96
C TYR A 310 9.48 -8.33 -17.15
N GLN A 311 10.21 -9.42 -16.98
CA GLN A 311 10.89 -10.17 -18.04
C GLN A 311 10.32 -11.60 -18.10
N LEU A 312 10.56 -12.27 -19.23
CA LEU A 312 10.11 -13.65 -19.43
C LEU A 312 11.32 -14.58 -19.56
N GLU A 313 11.41 -15.62 -18.72
CA GLU A 313 12.45 -16.67 -18.83
C GLU A 313 12.20 -17.64 -19.99
N GLY A 314 11.06 -17.52 -20.66
CA GLY A 314 10.65 -18.36 -21.78
C GLY A 314 9.87 -17.62 -22.86
N SER A 315 9.42 -18.36 -23.87
CA SER A 315 8.58 -17.79 -24.92
C SER A 315 7.16 -17.52 -24.40
N ALA A 316 6.56 -16.40 -24.80
CA ALA A 316 5.20 -16.04 -24.41
C ALA A 316 4.16 -17.14 -24.72
N ALA A 317 4.33 -17.86 -25.83
CA ALA A 317 3.40 -18.90 -26.27
C ALA A 317 3.35 -20.14 -25.35
N THR A 318 4.37 -20.34 -24.54
CA THR A 318 4.49 -21.48 -23.62
C THR A 318 4.74 -21.03 -22.19
N ALA A 319 4.57 -19.74 -21.91
CA ALA A 319 4.83 -19.16 -20.61
C ALA A 319 3.92 -19.80 -19.56
N THR A 320 4.48 -19.98 -18.39
CA THR A 320 3.84 -20.38 -17.15
C THR A 320 4.01 -19.25 -16.13
N PRO A 321 3.30 -19.27 -14.99
CA PRO A 321 3.42 -18.20 -14.01
C PRO A 321 4.84 -18.04 -13.45
N THR A 322 5.64 -19.11 -13.42
CA THR A 322 7.05 -19.07 -12.99
C THR A 322 7.97 -18.37 -13.99
N ASP A 323 7.58 -18.30 -15.27
CA ASP A 323 8.38 -17.62 -16.29
C ASP A 323 8.22 -16.10 -16.21
N ILE A 324 7.24 -15.58 -15.44
CA ILE A 324 6.97 -14.16 -15.26
C ILE A 324 7.85 -13.64 -14.12
N VAL A 325 9.01 -13.07 -14.45
CA VAL A 325 9.96 -12.51 -13.47
C VAL A 325 9.62 -11.04 -13.24
N PRO A 326 8.99 -10.68 -12.10
CA PRO A 326 8.68 -9.29 -11.80
C PRO A 326 9.95 -8.49 -11.55
N ARG A 327 10.06 -7.35 -12.23
CA ARG A 327 11.13 -6.38 -12.02
C ARG A 327 10.66 -5.19 -11.22
N TYR A 328 9.43 -4.74 -11.40
CA TYR A 328 8.88 -3.64 -10.61
C TYR A 328 7.37 -3.66 -10.60
N ILE A 329 6.78 -3.44 -9.43
CA ILE A 329 5.33 -3.33 -9.25
C ILE A 329 5.03 -1.91 -8.78
N GLY A 330 4.00 -1.29 -9.35
CA GLY A 330 3.50 -0.06 -8.76
C GLY A 330 2.15 0.39 -9.27
N LYS A 331 1.71 1.54 -8.76
CA LYS A 331 0.41 2.12 -9.10
C LYS A 331 0.44 3.57 -9.56
N ALA A 332 -0.59 3.94 -10.31
CA ALA A 332 -0.98 5.32 -10.58
C ALA A 332 -2.48 5.51 -10.31
N GLU A 333 -2.83 6.25 -9.27
CA GLU A 333 -4.24 6.56 -8.96
C GLU A 333 -4.78 7.68 -9.85
N ALA A 334 -6.02 7.49 -10.31
CA ALA A 334 -6.77 8.49 -11.09
C ALA A 334 -7.09 9.71 -10.24
N TYR A 335 -7.41 9.47 -8.96
CA TYR A 335 -7.59 10.49 -7.96
C TYR A 335 -6.25 11.06 -7.47
N GLY A 336 -6.13 12.38 -7.42
CA GLY A 336 -4.93 13.08 -6.97
C GLY A 336 -4.98 13.43 -5.47
N LYS A 337 -3.81 13.41 -4.83
CA LYS A 337 -3.65 13.88 -3.44
C LYS A 337 -3.85 15.39 -3.24
N LYS A 338 -3.79 16.19 -4.32
CA LYS A 338 -3.79 17.68 -4.33
C LYS A 338 -4.91 18.31 -5.15
N ARG A 339 -5.61 17.48 -5.92
CA ARG A 339 -6.64 17.86 -6.89
C ARG A 339 -7.41 16.61 -7.21
N GLU A 340 -8.67 16.75 -7.53
CA GLU A 340 -9.53 15.62 -7.89
C GLU A 340 -8.87 14.77 -8.96
N LEU A 341 -8.64 15.32 -10.16
CA LEU A 341 -7.93 14.61 -11.22
C LEU A 341 -6.40 14.63 -11.04
N SER A 342 -5.79 13.45 -10.92
CA SER A 342 -4.34 13.26 -10.84
C SER A 342 -3.58 13.80 -12.06
N SER A 343 -2.38 14.34 -11.83
CA SER A 343 -1.44 14.75 -12.91
C SER A 343 -1.17 13.61 -13.89
N ASN A 344 -1.18 12.38 -13.37
CA ASN A 344 -0.81 11.20 -14.12
C ASN A 344 -1.86 10.86 -15.19
N PHE A 345 -3.08 11.34 -15.03
CA PHE A 345 -4.22 11.06 -15.92
C PHE A 345 -4.69 12.28 -16.71
N THR A 346 -4.15 13.46 -16.46
CA THR A 346 -4.56 14.71 -17.14
C THR A 346 -4.48 14.59 -18.68
N GLU A 347 -3.38 14.04 -19.21
CA GLU A 347 -3.21 13.90 -20.66
C GLU A 347 -4.10 12.79 -21.25
N ILE A 348 -4.48 11.80 -20.44
CA ILE A 348 -5.38 10.71 -20.84
C ILE A 348 -6.82 11.22 -20.88
N ALA A 349 -7.27 11.90 -19.81
CA ALA A 349 -8.60 12.48 -19.67
C ALA A 349 -8.95 13.45 -20.81
N TYR A 350 -7.99 14.28 -21.21
CA TYR A 350 -8.18 15.29 -22.25
C TYR A 350 -7.73 14.84 -23.64
N GLU A 351 -7.43 13.54 -23.83
CA GLU A 351 -6.99 12.94 -25.09
C GLU A 351 -5.84 13.71 -25.78
N ARG A 352 -4.87 14.15 -24.98
CA ARG A 352 -3.71 14.92 -25.46
C ARG A 352 -2.55 14.01 -25.78
N ASN A 353 -1.74 14.40 -26.75
CA ASN A 353 -0.58 13.62 -27.19
C ASN A 353 0.62 13.70 -26.22
N ALA A 354 0.65 14.63 -25.27
CA ALA A 354 1.77 14.74 -24.36
C ALA A 354 1.81 13.55 -23.39
N THR A 355 3.01 13.06 -23.08
CA THR A 355 3.23 11.90 -22.20
C THR A 355 4.21 12.24 -21.07
N ARG A 356 4.15 13.47 -20.55
CA ARG A 356 5.13 13.92 -19.54
C ARG A 356 4.98 13.17 -18.23
N SER A 357 3.77 13.03 -17.69
CA SER A 357 3.46 12.32 -16.42
C SER A 357 2.91 10.92 -16.64
N PHE A 358 1.94 10.80 -17.55
CA PHE A 358 1.48 9.58 -18.21
C PHE A 358 1.48 8.31 -17.34
N ALA A 359 0.55 8.24 -16.39
CA ALA A 359 0.42 7.12 -15.47
C ALA A 359 1.72 6.73 -14.74
N ARG A 360 2.57 7.70 -14.37
CA ARG A 360 3.93 7.53 -13.80
C ARG A 360 5.00 7.04 -14.78
N TRP A 361 4.65 6.67 -16.01
CA TRP A 361 5.58 6.16 -17.03
C TRP A 361 6.05 7.24 -18.01
N GLY A 362 5.76 8.51 -17.73
CA GLY A 362 6.12 9.61 -18.61
C GLY A 362 7.62 9.95 -18.65
N GLY A 363 8.00 10.79 -19.62
CA GLY A 363 9.40 11.21 -19.87
C GLY A 363 9.91 12.35 -18.99
N GLY A 364 9.08 12.93 -18.12
CA GLY A 364 9.54 14.00 -17.22
C GLY A 364 10.46 13.47 -16.09
N ASN A 365 11.38 14.31 -15.61
CA ASN A 365 12.45 14.01 -14.63
C ASN A 365 12.00 13.52 -13.23
N TYR A 366 10.70 13.31 -13.02
CA TYR A 366 10.09 12.83 -11.77
C TYR A 366 9.26 11.54 -11.99
N TRP A 367 9.33 10.95 -13.18
CA TRP A 367 8.55 9.80 -13.62
C TRP A 367 9.48 8.72 -14.17
N HIS A 368 9.02 7.47 -14.23
CA HIS A 368 9.90 6.29 -14.36
C HIS A 368 10.83 6.36 -15.57
N ILE A 369 10.32 6.73 -16.75
CA ILE A 369 11.13 6.77 -17.97
C ILE A 369 12.10 7.96 -17.96
N GLY A 370 11.66 9.13 -17.50
CA GLY A 370 12.55 10.30 -17.38
C GLY A 370 13.67 10.07 -16.37
N GLU A 371 13.36 9.53 -15.19
CA GLU A 371 14.36 9.20 -14.17
C GLU A 371 15.34 8.11 -14.63
N LEU A 372 14.85 7.11 -15.35
CA LEU A 372 15.70 6.06 -15.93
C LEU A 372 16.62 6.62 -17.01
N SER A 373 16.12 7.54 -17.86
CA SER A 373 16.92 8.18 -18.90
C SER A 373 18.06 9.02 -18.29
N LEU A 374 17.76 9.79 -17.24
CA LEU A 374 18.76 10.56 -16.49
C LEU A 374 19.80 9.65 -15.82
N ALA A 375 19.36 8.52 -15.25
CA ALA A 375 20.27 7.56 -14.65
C ALA A 375 21.21 6.92 -15.69
N LEU A 376 20.68 6.54 -16.85
CA LEU A 376 21.47 5.97 -17.95
C LEU A 376 22.48 6.97 -18.52
N ALA A 377 22.17 8.27 -18.48
CA ALA A 377 23.08 9.36 -18.84
C ALA A 377 24.12 9.68 -17.74
N GLY A 378 24.03 9.07 -16.56
CA GLY A 378 24.89 9.35 -15.42
C GLY A 378 24.59 10.67 -14.69
N GLU A 379 23.44 11.29 -14.97
CA GLU A 379 23.01 12.58 -14.40
C GLU A 379 22.23 12.42 -13.08
N ASP A 380 21.70 11.22 -12.83
CA ASP A 380 20.93 10.89 -11.63
C ASP A 380 21.31 9.49 -11.11
N LYS A 381 21.15 9.23 -9.81
CA LYS A 381 21.43 7.94 -9.19
C LYS A 381 20.18 7.21 -8.72
N ARG A 382 19.01 7.86 -8.70
CA ARG A 382 17.76 7.31 -8.16
C ARG A 382 17.39 5.97 -8.79
N LYS A 383 17.52 5.85 -10.12
CA LYS A 383 17.22 4.64 -10.91
C LYS A 383 18.47 3.88 -11.37
N GLN A 384 19.63 4.10 -10.76
CA GLN A 384 20.87 3.42 -11.16
C GLN A 384 20.76 1.88 -11.07
N HIS A 385 20.16 1.37 -10.00
CA HIS A 385 19.83 -0.06 -9.85
C HIS A 385 18.94 -0.63 -10.97
N TRP A 386 18.06 0.17 -11.60
CA TRP A 386 17.29 -0.27 -12.77
C TRP A 386 18.17 -0.32 -14.02
N VAL A 387 19.09 0.64 -14.17
CA VAL A 387 20.07 0.62 -15.26
C VAL A 387 20.89 -0.68 -15.20
N GLU A 388 21.43 -0.99 -14.03
CA GLU A 388 22.24 -2.20 -13.79
C GLU A 388 21.48 -3.50 -14.03
N ALA A 389 20.18 -3.53 -13.72
CA ALA A 389 19.34 -4.71 -13.91
C ALA A 389 18.87 -4.90 -15.36
N LEU A 390 18.59 -3.82 -16.08
CA LEU A 390 17.89 -3.87 -17.38
C LEU A 390 18.81 -3.71 -18.60
N PHE A 391 19.97 -3.09 -18.44
CA PHE A 391 20.84 -2.72 -19.57
C PHE A 391 22.20 -3.39 -19.51
N GLU A 392 22.78 -3.63 -20.68
CA GLU A 392 24.19 -3.98 -20.79
C GLU A 392 25.07 -2.81 -20.27
N PRO A 393 26.21 -3.09 -19.61
CA PRO A 393 27.09 -2.04 -19.08
C PRO A 393 27.49 -1.01 -20.14
N ASP A 394 27.45 0.27 -19.75
CA ASP A 394 27.81 1.42 -20.59
C ASP A 394 27.06 1.50 -21.94
N SER A 395 25.84 0.96 -21.99
CA SER A 395 25.02 0.86 -23.20
C SER A 395 23.55 1.21 -22.95
N ARG A 396 22.80 1.51 -24.02
CA ARG A 396 21.31 1.56 -23.99
C ARG A 396 20.67 0.30 -24.58
N LYS A 397 21.47 -0.76 -24.73
CA LYS A 397 21.00 -2.08 -25.13
C LYS A 397 20.46 -2.82 -23.91
N LEU A 398 19.25 -3.34 -24.00
CA LEU A 398 18.70 -4.15 -22.93
C LEU A 398 19.45 -5.48 -22.83
N SER A 399 19.66 -5.98 -21.61
CA SER A 399 20.16 -7.33 -21.36
C SER A 399 19.15 -8.37 -21.85
N GLU A 400 17.87 -8.12 -21.59
CA GLU A 400 16.73 -8.91 -22.04
C GLU A 400 15.51 -8.02 -22.28
N GLN A 401 14.57 -8.48 -23.11
CA GLN A 401 13.35 -7.72 -23.41
C GLN A 401 12.53 -7.46 -22.14
N ALA A 402 12.39 -6.19 -21.77
CA ALA A 402 11.49 -5.74 -20.71
C ALA A 402 10.08 -5.53 -21.25
N TYR A 403 9.08 -6.01 -20.52
CA TYR A 403 7.66 -5.85 -20.78
C TYR A 403 6.99 -5.03 -19.69
N LEU A 404 5.86 -4.42 -20.01
CA LEU A 404 5.02 -3.73 -19.03
C LEU A 404 3.58 -4.20 -19.17
N TRP A 405 3.08 -4.83 -18.11
CA TRP A 405 1.67 -5.12 -17.93
C TRP A 405 0.99 -3.92 -17.24
N VAL A 406 -0.14 -3.48 -17.77
CA VAL A 406 -0.92 -2.35 -17.25
C VAL A 406 -2.39 -2.73 -17.24
N TYR A 407 -3.04 -2.46 -16.11
CA TYR A 407 -4.41 -2.89 -15.86
C TYR A 407 -5.15 -1.83 -15.02
N ALA A 408 -6.37 -1.51 -15.43
CA ALA A 408 -7.25 -0.63 -14.65
C ALA A 408 -7.84 -1.40 -13.47
N TRP A 409 -7.64 -0.93 -12.24
CA TRP A 409 -7.98 -1.66 -11.02
C TRP A 409 -9.32 -1.23 -10.41
N SER A 410 -10.17 -2.20 -10.09
CA SER A 410 -11.47 -2.06 -9.46
C SER A 410 -11.47 -2.82 -8.14
N SER A 411 -11.54 -2.09 -7.03
CA SER A 411 -11.67 -2.68 -5.69
C SER A 411 -12.91 -3.56 -5.49
N ALA A 412 -13.91 -3.45 -6.38
CA ALA A 412 -15.13 -4.25 -6.34
C ALA A 412 -15.05 -5.54 -7.15
N GLU A 413 -14.19 -5.61 -8.18
CA GLU A 413 -14.12 -6.73 -9.12
C GLU A 413 -12.82 -7.53 -8.98
N ASP A 414 -11.72 -6.87 -8.60
CA ASP A 414 -10.39 -7.46 -8.58
C ASP A 414 -9.98 -7.92 -7.17
N SER A 415 -9.12 -8.94 -7.12
CA SER A 415 -8.68 -9.60 -5.90
C SER A 415 -7.19 -9.43 -5.63
N SER A 416 -6.86 -9.26 -4.34
CA SER A 416 -5.49 -9.26 -3.83
C SER A 416 -4.79 -10.60 -4.09
N PRO A 417 -3.46 -10.69 -3.97
CA PRO A 417 -2.76 -11.98 -4.05
C PRO A 417 -3.17 -12.97 -2.94
N TYR A 418 -3.91 -12.53 -1.93
CA TYR A 418 -4.45 -13.37 -0.85
C TYR A 418 -5.92 -13.77 -1.09
N GLY A 419 -6.47 -13.51 -2.28
CA GLY A 419 -7.83 -13.91 -2.65
C GLY A 419 -8.95 -13.08 -2.04
N THR A 420 -8.63 -11.88 -1.54
CA THR A 420 -9.61 -10.95 -0.93
C THR A 420 -9.73 -9.67 -1.77
N PRO A 421 -10.90 -9.01 -1.82
CA PRO A 421 -11.01 -7.69 -2.44
C PRO A 421 -10.01 -6.70 -1.83
N ALA A 422 -9.35 -5.89 -2.65
CA ALA A 422 -8.39 -4.89 -2.18
C ALA A 422 -8.48 -3.61 -3.00
N THR A 423 -8.25 -2.46 -2.34
CA THR A 423 -8.14 -1.19 -3.06
C THR A 423 -6.85 -1.14 -3.87
N LEU A 424 -6.77 -0.27 -4.89
CA LEU A 424 -5.51 -0.07 -5.62
C LEU A 424 -4.36 0.36 -4.69
N ALA A 425 -4.66 1.11 -3.63
CA ALA A 425 -3.66 1.54 -2.65
C ALA A 425 -3.15 0.41 -1.75
N GLU A 426 -4.00 -0.58 -1.49
CA GLU A 426 -3.70 -1.76 -0.69
C GLU A 426 -3.02 -2.85 -1.52
N VAL A 427 -3.45 -3.10 -2.76
CA VAL A 427 -2.94 -4.24 -3.54
C VAL A 427 -1.47 -4.11 -3.92
N GLU A 428 -0.98 -2.89 -4.17
CA GLU A 428 0.42 -2.63 -4.55
C GLU A 428 1.42 -3.22 -3.52
N PRO A 429 1.39 -2.85 -2.23
CA PRO A 429 2.31 -3.44 -1.24
C PRO A 429 2.10 -4.94 -1.01
N LEU A 430 0.87 -5.46 -1.12
CA LEU A 430 0.62 -6.91 -0.99
C LEU A 430 1.29 -7.70 -2.12
N LEU A 431 1.22 -7.18 -3.35
CA LEU A 431 1.90 -7.77 -4.50
C LEU A 431 3.42 -7.65 -4.41
N ILE A 432 3.93 -6.52 -3.91
CA ILE A 432 5.37 -6.37 -3.65
C ILE A 432 5.84 -7.43 -2.64
N GLY A 433 5.11 -7.63 -1.54
CA GLY A 433 5.47 -8.63 -0.52
C GLY A 433 5.47 -10.07 -1.04
N THR A 434 4.48 -10.44 -1.85
CA THR A 434 4.40 -11.80 -2.44
C THR A 434 5.40 -12.00 -3.58
N ALA A 435 5.62 -11.00 -4.43
CA ALA A 435 6.63 -11.03 -5.47
C ALA A 435 8.05 -11.07 -4.91
N TYR A 436 8.32 -10.34 -3.82
CA TYR A 436 9.62 -10.34 -3.15
C TYR A 436 9.96 -11.73 -2.60
N ASP A 437 8.98 -12.44 -2.02
CA ASP A 437 9.19 -13.81 -1.55
C ASP A 437 9.50 -14.80 -2.69
N ALA A 438 8.87 -14.60 -3.85
CA ALA A 438 9.11 -15.41 -5.04
C ALA A 438 10.42 -15.08 -5.76
N TYR A 439 10.81 -13.81 -5.81
CA TYR A 439 11.88 -13.26 -6.65
C TYR A 439 12.73 -12.20 -5.90
N PRO A 440 13.37 -12.54 -4.78
CA PRO A 440 14.03 -11.57 -3.90
C PRO A 440 15.24 -10.86 -4.53
N GLU A 441 15.91 -11.52 -5.47
CA GLU A 441 17.11 -10.98 -6.16
C GLU A 441 16.75 -10.17 -7.41
N ASP A 442 15.52 -10.29 -7.91
CA ASP A 442 15.10 -9.77 -9.21
C ASP A 442 14.18 -8.54 -9.10
N LEU A 443 13.45 -8.41 -8.00
CA LEU A 443 12.49 -7.33 -7.76
C LEU A 443 13.22 -6.01 -7.41
N LEU A 444 12.94 -4.95 -8.15
CA LEU A 444 13.60 -3.64 -8.06
C LEU A 444 12.80 -2.61 -7.22
N ASN A 445 11.74 -3.03 -6.53
CA ASN A 445 11.04 -2.19 -5.58
C ASN A 445 11.97 -1.88 -4.40
N LYS A 446 12.29 -0.60 -4.18
CA LYS A 446 13.05 -0.13 -3.00
C LYS A 446 12.17 0.24 -1.81
N SER A 447 10.93 0.63 -2.08
CA SER A 447 9.94 1.02 -1.08
C SER A 447 8.91 -0.09 -0.95
N GLY A 448 8.55 -0.46 0.28
CA GLY A 448 7.67 -1.59 0.52
C GLY A 448 8.39 -2.93 0.47
N THR A 449 9.70 -2.96 0.67
CA THR A 449 10.51 -4.15 1.00
C THR A 449 11.39 -3.75 2.20
N PRO A 450 11.78 -4.66 3.10
CA PRO A 450 12.65 -4.29 4.21
C PRO A 450 14.00 -3.76 3.71
N ASP A 451 14.53 -2.68 4.32
CA ASP A 451 15.86 -2.13 3.99
C ASP A 451 17.00 -3.13 4.26
N ASP A 452 16.78 -4.05 5.21
CA ASP A 452 17.69 -5.13 5.63
C ASP A 452 17.10 -6.53 5.39
N ALA A 453 16.20 -6.66 4.41
CA ALA A 453 15.59 -7.95 4.10
C ALA A 453 16.72 -8.96 3.93
N PRO A 454 16.71 -10.08 4.68
CA PRO A 454 17.80 -11.03 4.58
C PRO A 454 17.79 -11.50 3.14
N ILE A 455 18.79 -11.05 2.35
CA ILE A 455 19.33 -11.87 1.28
C ILE A 455 19.45 -13.21 1.96
N LYS A 456 18.63 -14.21 1.56
CA LYS A 456 18.77 -15.57 2.05
C LYS A 456 20.17 -15.96 1.62
N MET A 457 21.16 -15.62 2.45
CA MET A 457 22.54 -15.97 2.22
C MET A 457 22.48 -17.47 2.28
N MET A 458 22.51 -18.09 1.10
CA MET A 458 22.65 -19.52 0.98
C MET A 458 23.81 -19.87 1.89
N THR A 459 23.50 -20.49 3.03
CA THR A 459 24.55 -21.00 3.89
C THR A 459 25.23 -22.03 3.01
N PRO A 460 26.52 -21.86 2.65
CA PRO A 460 27.16 -22.82 1.77
C PRO A 460 27.06 -24.16 2.47
N THR A 461 26.32 -25.09 1.86
CA THR A 461 26.27 -26.49 2.27
C THR A 461 27.71 -26.94 2.36
N SER A 462 28.19 -27.04 3.60
CA SER A 462 29.50 -27.58 3.89
C SER A 462 29.39 -29.06 3.60
N THR A 463 29.81 -29.45 2.40
CA THR A 463 30.14 -30.83 2.09
C THR A 463 31.24 -31.27 3.05
N ASN A 464 30.93 -32.25 3.90
CA ASN A 464 31.89 -33.22 4.43
C ASN A 464 31.30 -34.61 4.23
#